data_AF-A0A945Z0W6-F1
#
_entry.id   AF-A0A945Z0W6-F1
#
_cell.length_a   1.000
_cell.length_b   1.000
_cell.length_c   1.000
_cell.angle_alpha   90.00
_cell.angle_beta   90.00
_cell.angle_gamma   90.00
#
_symmetry.space_group_name_H-M   'P 1'
#
loop_
_entity.id
_entity.type
_entity.pdbx_description
1 polymer ?
#
loop_
_entity_poly.entity_id
_entity_poly.type
_entity_poly.pdbx_seq_one_letter_code
_entity_poly.pdbx_strand_id
1 'polypeptide(L)' 'NHRRMSAREVAATQSFPDSFVFEGTKTSAYRQIANAVPPLLGRALGIMLVENEKNISDTESMKEAV' A
#
# COMPACT_ATOMS: atom_id res chain seq x y z
N ASN A 1 -26.33 20.25 3.15
CA ASN A 1 -25.38 20.53 2.06
C ASN A 1 -24.68 19.23 1.71
N HIS A 2 -24.88 18.64 0.52
CA HIS A 2 -24.33 17.32 0.15
C HIS A 2 -23.41 17.46 -1.07
N ARG A 3 -22.09 17.48 -0.85
CA ARG A 3 -21.07 17.44 -1.91
C ARG A 3 -20.35 16.11 -1.95
N ARG A 4 -19.87 15.70 -3.12
CA ARG A 4 -18.96 14.55 -3.25
C ARG A 4 -17.63 14.86 -2.53
N MET A 5 -16.97 13.81 -2.05
CA MET A 5 -15.58 13.90 -1.60
C MET A 5 -14.71 14.35 -2.77
N SER A 6 -13.73 15.20 -2.47
CA SER A 6 -12.65 15.58 -3.37
C SER A 6 -11.69 14.40 -3.58
N ALA A 7 -10.92 14.42 -4.66
CA ALA A 7 -9.92 13.39 -4.92
C ALA A 7 -8.93 13.26 -3.76
N ARG A 8 -8.61 14.35 -3.05
CA ARG A 8 -7.72 14.30 -1.88
C ARG A 8 -8.35 13.63 -0.67
N GLU A 9 -9.62 13.92 -0.40
CA GLU A 9 -10.37 13.24 0.67
C GLU A 9 -10.47 11.73 0.39
N VAL A 10 -10.70 11.32 -0.86
CA VAL A 10 -10.70 9.90 -1.24
C VAL A 10 -9.29 9.29 -1.16
N ALA A 11 -8.24 10.02 -1.54
CA ALA A 11 -6.86 9.54 -1.44
C ALA A 11 -6.45 9.25 0.01
N ALA A 12 -6.91 10.08 0.95
CA ALA A 12 -6.66 9.89 2.38
C ALA A 12 -7.29 8.60 2.91
N THR A 13 -8.49 8.20 2.45
CA THR A 13 -9.10 6.92 2.87
C THR A 13 -8.31 5.71 2.38
N GLN A 14 -7.60 5.86 1.26
CA GLN A 14 -6.69 4.86 0.72
C GLN A 14 -5.28 4.97 1.30
N SER A 15 -5.04 5.81 2.31
CA SER A 15 -3.73 6.01 2.96
C SER A 15 -2.61 6.57 2.08
N PHE A 16 -2.97 7.26 0.99
CA PHE A 16 -1.97 8.03 0.24
C PHE A 16 -1.44 9.19 1.08
N PRO A 17 -0.13 9.49 1.03
CA PRO A 17 0.40 10.66 1.68
C PRO A 17 -0.14 11.93 1.02
N ASP A 18 -0.29 13.00 1.80
CA ASP A 18 -0.82 14.28 1.30
C ASP A 18 -0.01 14.86 0.15
N SER A 19 1.30 14.60 0.14
CA SER A 19 2.24 15.02 -0.91
C SER A 19 2.13 14.20 -2.21
N PHE A 20 1.33 13.12 -2.25
CA PHE A 20 1.19 12.30 -3.46
C PHE A 20 0.40 13.03 -4.55
N VAL A 21 1.03 13.20 -5.71
CA VAL A 21 0.44 13.86 -6.88
C VAL A 21 -0.19 12.82 -7.80
N PHE A 22 -1.48 12.97 -8.11
CA PHE A 22 -2.15 12.18 -9.14
C PHE A 22 -2.18 12.96 -10.45
N GLU A 23 -1.70 12.34 -11.53
CA GLU A 23 -1.60 12.97 -12.83
C GLU A 23 -2.82 12.68 -13.73
N GLY A 24 -3.05 13.58 -14.69
CA GLY A 24 -4.13 13.49 -15.67
C GLY A 24 -5.42 14.21 -15.25
N THR A 25 -6.54 13.80 -15.83
CA THR A 25 -7.84 14.44 -15.58
C THR A 25 -8.37 14.12 -14.18
N LYS A 26 -9.30 14.93 -13.66
CA LYS A 26 -9.97 14.67 -12.37
C LYS A 26 -10.55 13.26 -12.30
N THR A 27 -11.24 12.82 -13.36
CA THR A 27 -11.81 11.46 -13.45
C THR A 27 -10.71 10.39 -13.43
N SER A 28 -9.58 10.63 -14.10
CA SER A 28 -8.42 9.72 -14.05
C SER A 28 -7.88 9.57 -12.63
N ALA A 29 -7.71 10.68 -11.90
CA ALA A 29 -7.24 10.66 -10.53
C ALA A 29 -8.19 9.86 -9.62
N TYR A 30 -9.51 10.08 -9.69
CA TYR A 30 -10.46 9.27 -8.93
C TYR A 30 -10.36 7.77 -9.24
N ARG A 31 -10.17 7.40 -10.52
CA ARG A 31 -10.02 6.00 -10.92
C ARG A 31 -8.69 5.40 -10.42
N GLN A 32 -7.60 6.16 -10.46
CA GLN A 32 -6.32 5.74 -9.90
C GLN A 32 -6.44 5.46 -8.41
N ILE A 33 -7.07 6.38 -7.66
CA ILE A 33 -7.29 6.22 -6.21
C ILE A 33 -8.19 5.02 -5.91
N ALA A 34 -9.33 4.89 -6.60
CA ALA A 34 -10.32 3.86 -6.29
C ALA A 34 -9.84 2.43 -6.59
N ASN A 35 -8.97 2.27 -7.60
CA ASN A 35 -8.43 0.97 -7.99
C ASN A 35 -7.07 0.66 -7.35
N ALA A 36 -6.52 1.58 -6.56
CA ALA A 36 -5.23 1.39 -5.93
C ALA A 36 -5.29 0.37 -4.78
N VAL A 37 -4.17 -0.32 -4.55
CA VAL A 37 -3.91 -0.94 -3.26
C VAL A 37 -3.48 0.18 -2.29
N PRO A 38 -4.06 0.28 -1.08
CA PRO A 38 -3.67 1.28 -0.09
C PRO A 38 -2.15 1.22 0.21
N PRO A 39 -1.39 2.34 0.19
CA PRO A 39 0.05 2.31 0.45
C PRO A 39 0.43 1.71 1.81
N LEU A 40 -0.35 1.94 2.87
CA LEU A 40 -0.07 1.32 4.18
C LEU A 40 -0.28 -0.20 4.16
N LEU A 41 -1.28 -0.69 3.43
CA LEU A 41 -1.48 -2.14 3.26
C LEU A 41 -0.31 -2.74 2.47
N GLY A 42 0.11 -2.10 1.38
CA GLY A 42 1.28 -2.52 0.61
C GLY A 42 2.55 -2.58 1.46
N ARG A 43 2.78 -1.58 2.33
CA ARG A 43 3.89 -1.57 3.28
C ARG A 43 3.82 -2.74 4.25
N ALA A 44 2.66 -2.99 4.87
CA ALA A 44 2.50 -4.08 5.84
C ALA A 44 2.77 -5.46 5.21
N LEU A 45 2.26 -5.69 4.00
CA LEU A 45 2.52 -6.91 3.24
C LEU A 45 4.02 -7.06 2.91
N GLY A 46 4.67 -5.99 2.47
CA GLY A 46 6.11 -6.01 2.18
C GLY A 46 6.96 -6.35 3.39
N ILE A 47 6.65 -5.79 4.57
CA ILE A 47 7.35 -6.11 5.82
C ILE A 47 7.17 -7.60 6.17
N MET A 48 5.93 -8.10 6.13
CA MET A 48 5.63 -9.50 6.44
C MET A 48 6.35 -10.47 5.50
N LEU A 49 6.44 -10.16 4.20
CA LEU A 49 7.14 -11.02 3.25
C LEU A 49 8.64 -11.10 3.55
N VAL A 50 9.29 -9.96 3.87
CA VAL A 50 10.70 -9.92 4.24
C VAL A 50 10.97 -10.65 5.56
N GLU A 51 10.09 -10.51 6.55
CA GLU A 51 10.18 -11.25 7.81
C GLU A 51 10.04 -12.76 7.58
N ASN A 52 9.09 -13.17 6.73
CA ASN A 52 8.90 -14.57 6.40
C ASN A 52 10.10 -15.17 5.65
N GLU A 53 10.72 -14.43 4.73
CA GLU A 53 11.94 -14.86 4.03
C GLU A 53 13.09 -15.12 4.99
N LYS A 54 13.32 -14.21 5.97
CA LYS A 54 14.34 -14.39 7.02
C LYS A 54 14.07 -15.61 7.90
N ASN A 55 12.81 -15.79 8.31
CA ASN A 55 12.44 -16.96 9.11
C ASN A 55 12.72 -18.27 8.37
N ILE A 56 12.48 -18.32 7.05
CA ILE A 56 12.79 -19.49 6.23
C ILE A 56 14.31 -19.73 6.19
N SER A 57 15.13 -18.70 5.96
CA SER A 57 16.60 -18.87 5.94
C SER A 57 17.15 -19.36 7.27
N ASP A 58 16.64 -18.81 8.37
CA ASP A 58 17.05 -19.21 9.71
C ASP A 58 16.67 -20.67 9.98
N THR A 59 15.47 -21.09 9.56
CA THR A 59 15.00 -22.48 9.71
C THR A 59 15.85 -23.48 8.92
N GLU A 60 16.24 -23.15 7.68
CA GLU A 60 17.11 -24.02 6.88
C GLU A 60 18.52 -24.10 7.47
N SER A 61 19.08 -22.99 7.97
CA SER A 61 20.39 -23.01 8.64
C SER A 61 20.41 -23.89 9.90
N MET A 62 19.29 -23.97 10.63
CA MET A 62 19.16 -24.86 11.79
C MET A 62 19.02 -26.33 11.40
N LYS A 63 18.45 -26.64 10.23
CA LYS A 63 18.38 -28.02 9.72
C LYS A 63 19.74 -28.54 9.26
N GLU A 64 20.59 -27.68 8.70
CA GLU A 64 21.94 -28.06 8.27
C GLU A 64 22.92 -28.26 9.43
N ALA A 65 22.64 -27.66 10.59
CA ALA A 65 23.46 -27.74 11.79
C ALA A 65 23.18 -28.96 12.70
N VAL A 66 22.17 -29.78 12.37
CA VAL A 66 21.75 -30.99 13.13
C VAL A 66 22.06 -32.24 12.33
#